data_AF-A0A9N9XYV8-F1
#
_entry.id   AF-A0A9N9XYV8-F1
#
_cell.length_a   1.000
_cell.length_b   1.000
_cell.length_c   1.000
_cell.angle_alpha   90.00
_cell.angle_beta   90.00
_cell.angle_gamma   90.00
#
_symmetry.space_group_name_H-M   'P 1'
#
loop_
_entity.id
_entity.type
_entity.pdbx_description
1 polymer ?
#
loop_
_entity_poly.entity_id
_entity_poly.type
_entity_poly.pdbx_seq_one_letter_code
_entity_poly.pdbx_strand_id
1 'polypeptide(L)'
;MKILSLAIGLLSGLAATVEAITVTSSTASYVVDTASSYNFIVTISRSTCDITSIKFYGSEYQNQGTYSHIASGLGSGTSVSYTTSPSGDTVIFKCTQSSSSFDLDHYLVFRDGSANIWMGTNIRSEPTVGELRYIFRLNDLNVPYPHGDVSVTSGGTAIEGSDVYLVSGQTRSKFYSSDRFIDENIYCATNSGGTVNACWLRPNHQATEKSSGGPFFRDISSNPSGSYNALTYYMNSGHVQTESYRTGFHGPYVFSMTRSGRPTPSSVDVTFFDSLGLNGYVPVSGKRGYVSGSVSGVSTSFPRVVHWHNSNYQFWATASSSGTFTSPPMPAGSYTMKLYQDEFLAATQTVTVSAGSTATANIAATHSAITASRTTIFKLGDYDGQPTGFRNADNQLRMHPSDSRMSSWSPGTVSSGSPSNWPMAMFKDVNNGQSISFSLSSAISQATTLRIAITLSFGGGRPQASVNGYTCSAPAAPTKIDSRGVTRGAYRGYGEIYECTVPSGTLVSGSNTVTINVISGTAGDAYLSPNVIFDAIELFY
;
A
#
# COMPACT_ATOMS: atom_id res chain seq x y z
N MET A 1 -48.94 71.57 -10.16
CA MET A 1 -49.94 70.50 -9.98
C MET A 1 -49.39 69.29 -10.72
N LYS A 2 -48.80 68.29 -10.04
CA LYS A 2 -49.46 67.00 -9.69
C LYS A 2 -49.90 66.30 -11.01
N ILE A 3 -49.42 65.13 -11.42
CA ILE A 3 -49.29 63.86 -10.69
C ILE A 3 -48.31 62.90 -11.42
N LEU A 4 -47.56 62.19 -10.58
CA LEU A 4 -46.74 61.00 -10.80
C LEU A 4 -47.63 59.77 -11.12
N SER A 5 -47.27 58.89 -12.08
CA SER A 5 -47.79 57.51 -12.07
C SER A 5 -46.79 56.52 -12.67
N LEU A 6 -46.50 55.54 -11.83
CA LEU A 6 -45.56 54.44 -11.85
C LEU A 6 -46.27 53.18 -12.38
N ALA A 7 -45.58 52.32 -13.14
CA ALA A 7 -45.68 50.84 -13.17
C ALA A 7 -45.24 50.27 -14.53
N ILE A 8 -44.63 49.10 -14.70
CA ILE A 8 -44.01 48.06 -13.85
C ILE A 8 -43.08 47.32 -14.83
N GLY A 9 -41.81 47.15 -14.50
CA GLY A 9 -40.91 46.24 -15.21
C GLY A 9 -41.09 44.83 -14.65
N LEU A 10 -41.56 43.88 -15.47
CA LEU A 10 -41.42 42.46 -15.16
C LEU A 10 -39.99 42.02 -15.49
N LEU A 11 -39.11 42.04 -14.48
CA LEU A 11 -37.92 41.21 -14.46
C LEU A 11 -38.34 39.84 -13.91
N SER A 12 -38.67 38.91 -14.81
CA SER A 12 -38.79 37.50 -14.45
C SER A 12 -37.39 36.98 -14.10
N GLY A 13 -37.05 37.00 -12.81
CA GLY A 13 -35.89 36.29 -12.31
C GLY A 13 -36.05 34.80 -12.58
N LEU A 14 -35.25 34.26 -13.49
CA LEU A 14 -34.95 32.84 -13.53
C LEU A 14 -34.19 32.52 -12.23
N ALA A 15 -34.94 32.18 -11.18
CA ALA A 15 -34.38 31.42 -10.08
C ALA A 15 -33.92 30.09 -10.70
N ALA A 16 -32.61 29.95 -10.92
CA ALA A 16 -32.04 28.63 -11.16
C ALA A 16 -32.40 27.78 -9.94
N THR A 17 -33.33 26.85 -10.10
CA THR A 17 -33.57 25.82 -9.10
C THR A 17 -32.28 25.02 -9.01
N VAL A 18 -31.55 25.21 -7.91
CA VAL A 18 -30.49 24.26 -7.55
C VAL A 18 -31.23 22.97 -7.25
N GLU A 19 -31.17 22.00 -8.16
CA GLU A 19 -31.69 20.67 -7.89
C GLU A 19 -30.87 20.08 -6.74
N ALA A 20 -31.55 19.60 -5.70
CA ALA A 20 -30.91 18.95 -4.57
C ALA A 20 -30.73 17.46 -4.87
N ILE A 21 -29.76 16.82 -4.23
CA ILE A 21 -29.56 15.37 -4.24
C ILE A 21 -30.89 14.62 -4.07
N THR A 22 -31.15 13.65 -4.96
CA THR A 22 -32.37 12.84 -4.93
C THR A 22 -32.07 11.35 -4.89
N VAL A 23 -33.00 10.59 -4.30
CA VAL A 23 -33.00 9.13 -4.35
C VAL A 23 -34.32 8.66 -4.95
N THR A 24 -34.25 8.06 -6.14
CA THR A 24 -35.40 7.39 -6.74
C THR A 24 -35.38 5.91 -6.35
N SER A 25 -36.47 5.45 -5.75
CA SER A 25 -36.60 4.06 -5.29
C SER A 25 -37.44 3.24 -6.27
N SER A 26 -36.93 2.09 -6.68
CA SER A 26 -37.69 1.04 -7.37
C SER A 26 -37.69 -0.25 -6.55
N THR A 27 -38.37 -1.30 -7.03
CA THR A 27 -38.31 -2.63 -6.39
C THR A 27 -36.91 -3.24 -6.45
N ALA A 28 -36.16 -3.00 -7.53
CA ALA A 28 -34.86 -3.63 -7.78
C ALA A 28 -33.68 -2.78 -7.29
N SER A 29 -33.78 -1.45 -7.34
CA SER A 29 -32.65 -0.54 -7.15
C SER A 29 -33.02 0.78 -6.47
N TYR A 30 -32.01 1.43 -5.92
CA TYR A 30 -32.00 2.85 -5.60
C TYR A 30 -31.16 3.59 -6.64
N VAL A 31 -31.65 4.69 -7.17
CA VAL A 31 -30.92 5.57 -8.08
C VAL A 31 -30.65 6.89 -7.35
N VAL A 32 -29.38 7.20 -7.12
CA VAL A 32 -28.94 8.44 -6.47
C VAL A 32 -28.48 9.39 -7.55
N ASP A 33 -29.12 10.55 -7.66
CA ASP A 33 -28.61 11.68 -8.44
C ASP A 33 -28.05 12.70 -7.46
N THR A 34 -26.74 12.95 -7.51
CA THR A 34 -26.09 13.87 -6.56
C THR A 34 -26.28 15.33 -6.93
N ALA A 35 -26.99 15.64 -8.01
CA ALA A 35 -27.10 16.99 -8.57
C ALA A 35 -25.74 17.65 -8.85
N SER A 36 -24.70 16.85 -9.08
CA SER A 36 -23.40 17.35 -9.50
C SER A 36 -23.52 18.08 -10.84
N SER A 37 -22.74 19.16 -11.01
CA SER A 37 -22.63 19.89 -12.28
C SER A 37 -22.16 19.03 -13.46
N TYR A 38 -21.63 17.83 -13.18
CA TYR A 38 -21.23 16.85 -14.18
C TYR A 38 -22.21 15.68 -14.32
N ASN A 39 -23.46 15.77 -13.82
CA ASN A 39 -24.47 14.72 -13.94
C ASN A 39 -23.94 13.36 -13.44
N PHE A 40 -23.71 13.28 -12.12
CA PHE A 40 -23.21 12.09 -11.45
C PHE A 40 -24.37 11.31 -10.83
N ILE A 41 -24.72 10.18 -11.46
CA ILE A 41 -25.85 9.34 -11.07
C ILE A 41 -25.36 7.92 -10.84
N VAL A 42 -25.72 7.33 -9.69
CA VAL A 42 -25.30 5.99 -9.30
C VAL A 42 -26.51 5.12 -8.99
N THR A 43 -26.54 3.91 -9.54
CA THR A 43 -27.60 2.93 -9.27
C THR A 43 -27.09 1.80 -8.40
N ILE A 44 -27.74 1.57 -7.25
CA ILE A 44 -27.37 0.58 -6.24
C ILE A 44 -28.46 -0.50 -6.19
N SER A 45 -28.06 -1.77 -6.28
CA SER A 45 -28.96 -2.91 -6.13
C SER A 45 -29.52 -3.00 -4.70
N ARG A 46 -30.84 -3.16 -4.57
CA ARG A 46 -31.51 -3.34 -3.26
C ARG A 46 -31.32 -4.73 -2.65
N SER A 47 -30.83 -5.68 -3.44
CA SER A 47 -30.71 -7.09 -3.03
C SER A 47 -29.28 -7.56 -2.81
N THR A 48 -28.30 -6.84 -3.37
CA THR A 48 -26.87 -7.22 -3.33
C THR A 48 -25.93 -6.09 -2.93
N CYS A 49 -26.41 -4.84 -2.88
CA CYS A 49 -25.58 -3.63 -2.72
C CYS A 49 -24.56 -3.39 -3.85
N ASP A 50 -24.62 -4.14 -4.95
CA ASP A 50 -23.77 -3.87 -6.10
C ASP A 50 -24.09 -2.49 -6.69
N ILE A 51 -23.06 -1.76 -7.12
CA ILE A 51 -23.22 -0.61 -8.00
C ILE A 51 -23.36 -1.13 -9.43
N THR A 52 -24.55 -0.93 -10.00
CA THR A 52 -24.98 -1.50 -11.30
C THR A 52 -24.94 -0.48 -12.44
N SER A 53 -24.87 0.80 -12.12
CA SER A 53 -24.67 1.90 -13.07
C SER A 53 -23.92 3.05 -12.38
N ILE A 54 -22.97 3.65 -13.10
CA ILE A 54 -22.25 4.87 -12.73
C ILE A 54 -22.28 5.77 -13.97
N LYS A 55 -23.24 6.70 -14.00
CA LYS A 55 -23.29 7.72 -15.05
C LYS A 55 -22.53 8.95 -14.60
N PHE A 56 -21.64 9.42 -15.46
CA PHE A 56 -20.89 10.65 -15.26
C PHE A 56 -20.78 11.39 -16.59
N TYR A 57 -21.15 12.65 -16.61
CA TYR A 57 -21.14 13.50 -17.79
C TYR A 57 -21.88 12.85 -18.99
N GLY A 58 -23.05 12.26 -18.70
CA GLY A 58 -23.91 11.61 -19.69
C GLY A 58 -23.43 10.25 -20.20
N SER A 59 -22.29 9.73 -19.73
CA SER A 59 -21.74 8.43 -20.15
C SER A 59 -21.82 7.40 -19.02
N GLU A 60 -22.06 6.13 -19.38
CA GLU A 60 -22.04 4.99 -18.44
C GLU A 60 -20.62 4.46 -18.28
N TYR A 61 -20.14 4.35 -17.04
CA TYR A 61 -18.80 3.84 -16.72
C TYR A 61 -18.83 2.51 -15.97
N GLN A 62 -19.96 2.04 -15.47
CA GLN A 62 -20.05 0.73 -14.84
C GLN A 62 -20.04 -0.39 -15.88
N ASN A 63 -19.13 -1.34 -15.71
CA ASN A 63 -19.15 -2.60 -16.45
C ASN A 63 -20.47 -3.34 -16.25
N GLN A 64 -21.06 -3.80 -17.36
CA GLN A 64 -22.37 -4.46 -17.38
C GLN A 64 -22.28 -5.98 -17.30
N GLY A 65 -21.10 -6.58 -17.53
CA GLY A 65 -20.91 -8.02 -17.35
C GLY A 65 -20.66 -8.44 -15.90
N THR A 66 -20.11 -7.54 -15.08
CA THR A 66 -19.85 -7.77 -13.66
C THR A 66 -19.82 -6.42 -12.96
N TYR A 67 -20.59 -6.30 -11.88
CA TYR A 67 -20.81 -5.04 -11.16
C TYR A 67 -19.71 -4.73 -10.14
N SER A 68 -19.73 -3.49 -9.62
CA SER A 68 -18.78 -3.01 -8.62
C SER A 68 -19.27 -3.28 -7.19
N HIS A 69 -18.39 -3.77 -6.32
CA HIS A 69 -18.76 -4.26 -4.98
C HIS A 69 -17.57 -4.53 -4.05
N ILE A 70 -17.89 -4.90 -2.80
CA ILE A 70 -16.96 -5.56 -1.88
C ILE A 70 -16.59 -6.96 -2.40
N ALA A 71 -15.30 -7.29 -2.36
CA ALA A 71 -14.71 -8.59 -2.74
C ALA A 71 -15.13 -9.08 -4.14
N SER A 72 -16.10 -9.99 -4.19
CA SER A 72 -16.71 -10.55 -5.41
C SER A 72 -18.24 -10.43 -5.40
N GLY A 73 -18.78 -9.56 -4.55
CA GLY A 73 -20.20 -9.35 -4.32
C GLY A 73 -20.63 -9.86 -2.95
N LEU A 74 -21.44 -9.07 -2.23
CA LEU A 74 -22.02 -9.50 -0.95
C LEU A 74 -23.08 -10.60 -1.15
N GLY A 75 -23.69 -10.66 -2.34
CA GLY A 75 -24.63 -11.69 -2.73
C GLY A 75 -26.04 -11.50 -2.13
N SER A 76 -26.87 -12.54 -2.30
CA SER A 76 -28.24 -12.57 -1.81
C SER A 76 -28.32 -12.48 -0.28
N GLY A 77 -29.42 -11.94 0.24
CA GLY A 77 -29.62 -11.76 1.68
C GLY A 77 -28.99 -10.47 2.24
N THR A 78 -28.31 -9.69 1.40
CA THR A 78 -27.82 -8.36 1.77
C THR A 78 -29.00 -7.42 2.01
N SER A 79 -29.08 -6.87 3.21
CA SER A 79 -30.05 -5.83 3.54
C SER A 79 -29.53 -4.47 3.11
N VAL A 80 -30.21 -3.80 2.17
CA VAL A 80 -29.83 -2.47 1.66
C VAL A 80 -30.89 -1.44 2.06
N SER A 81 -30.44 -0.38 2.71
CA SER A 81 -31.29 0.73 3.15
C SER A 81 -30.55 2.06 2.97
N TYR A 82 -31.27 3.17 2.99
CA TYR A 82 -30.66 4.49 3.03
C TYR A 82 -31.36 5.41 4.02
N THR A 83 -30.62 6.41 4.48
CA THR A 83 -31.14 7.56 5.22
C THR A 83 -30.64 8.86 4.57
N THR A 84 -31.30 9.96 4.90
CA THR A 84 -30.89 11.30 4.50
C THR A 84 -30.56 12.11 5.75
N SER A 85 -29.53 12.95 5.70
CA SER A 85 -29.24 13.90 6.78
C SER A 85 -30.43 14.84 7.02
N PRO A 86 -30.55 15.45 8.21
CA PRO A 86 -31.59 16.43 8.47
C PRO A 86 -31.61 17.63 7.51
N SER A 87 -30.45 17.99 6.93
CA SER A 87 -30.37 19.07 5.94
C SER A 87 -30.86 18.66 4.54
N GLY A 88 -30.95 17.37 4.25
CA GLY A 88 -31.24 16.85 2.91
C GLY A 88 -30.00 16.59 2.05
N ASP A 89 -28.87 17.23 2.36
CA ASP A 89 -27.71 17.31 1.45
C ASP A 89 -26.80 16.07 1.49
N THR A 90 -27.11 15.06 2.29
CA THR A 90 -26.30 13.85 2.43
C THR A 90 -27.20 12.62 2.46
N VAL A 91 -26.90 11.65 1.61
CA VAL A 91 -27.57 10.36 1.55
C VAL A 91 -26.59 9.27 1.96
N ILE A 92 -27.00 8.43 2.91
CA ILE A 92 -26.17 7.37 3.50
C ILE A 92 -26.84 6.04 3.18
N PHE A 93 -26.25 5.25 2.30
CA PHE A 93 -26.63 3.85 2.12
C PHE A 93 -25.90 2.99 3.13
N LYS A 94 -26.65 2.05 3.72
CA LYS A 94 -26.12 0.99 4.57
C LYS A 94 -26.48 -0.36 3.98
N CYS A 95 -25.47 -1.17 3.76
CA CYS A 95 -25.56 -2.53 3.27
C CYS A 95 -25.06 -3.50 4.34
N THR A 96 -25.98 -4.24 4.95
CA THR A 96 -25.63 -5.22 5.99
C THR A 96 -25.68 -6.61 5.39
N GLN A 97 -24.58 -7.34 5.51
CA GLN A 97 -24.52 -8.76 5.18
C GLN A 97 -24.07 -9.54 6.42
N SER A 98 -24.85 -10.56 6.77
CA SER A 98 -24.58 -11.46 7.89
C SER A 98 -24.78 -12.89 7.40
N SER A 99 -23.67 -13.51 7.01
CA SER A 99 -23.59 -14.83 6.42
C SER A 99 -22.32 -15.53 6.90
N SER A 100 -22.13 -16.80 6.55
CA SER A 100 -20.87 -17.50 6.83
C SER A 100 -19.67 -16.89 6.10
N SER A 101 -19.90 -16.17 4.99
CA SER A 101 -18.82 -15.62 4.15
C SER A 101 -18.46 -14.17 4.48
N PHE A 102 -19.42 -13.42 5.01
CA PHE A 102 -19.31 -12.00 5.32
C PHE A 102 -20.12 -11.67 6.57
N ASP A 103 -19.52 -10.89 7.47
CA ASP A 103 -20.19 -10.29 8.62
C ASP A 103 -19.83 -8.80 8.72
N LEU A 104 -20.53 -7.98 7.93
CA LEU A 104 -20.15 -6.60 7.68
C LEU A 104 -21.32 -5.62 7.45
N ASP A 105 -21.02 -4.34 7.64
CA ASP A 105 -21.83 -3.19 7.25
C ASP A 105 -20.96 -2.39 6.28
N HIS A 106 -21.41 -2.26 5.05
CA HIS A 106 -20.78 -1.41 4.04
C HIS A 106 -21.60 -0.13 3.85
N TYR A 107 -20.91 1.00 3.74
CA TYR A 107 -21.53 2.31 3.61
C TYR A 107 -21.13 2.95 2.28
N LEU A 108 -22.13 3.47 1.55
CA LEU A 108 -21.95 4.38 0.42
C LEU A 108 -22.60 5.70 0.80
N VAL A 109 -21.81 6.77 0.87
CA VAL A 109 -22.28 8.10 1.28
C VAL A 109 -22.12 9.07 0.11
N PHE A 110 -23.19 9.79 -0.19
CA PHE A 110 -23.29 10.76 -1.27
C PHE A 110 -23.63 12.13 -0.70
N ARG A 111 -23.09 13.19 -1.31
CA ARG A 111 -23.38 14.58 -0.94
C ARG A 111 -23.83 15.37 -2.16
N ASP A 112 -24.73 16.31 -1.91
CA ASP A 112 -25.23 17.25 -2.90
C ASP A 112 -24.09 17.98 -3.65
N GLY A 113 -24.26 18.13 -4.95
CA GLY A 113 -23.31 18.76 -5.88
C GLY A 113 -22.03 17.95 -6.16
N SER A 114 -21.78 16.83 -5.48
CA SER A 114 -20.50 16.13 -5.54
C SER A 114 -20.49 14.94 -6.51
N ALA A 115 -19.39 14.76 -7.24
CA ALA A 115 -19.12 13.56 -8.04
C ALA A 115 -18.26 12.53 -7.27
N ASN A 116 -18.53 12.39 -5.98
CA ASN A 116 -17.80 11.50 -5.07
C ASN A 116 -18.73 10.46 -4.45
N ILE A 117 -18.16 9.29 -4.17
CA ILE A 117 -18.75 8.27 -3.31
C ILE A 117 -17.80 8.09 -2.14
N TRP A 118 -18.20 8.55 -0.96
CA TRP A 118 -17.46 8.27 0.27
C TRP A 118 -17.87 6.90 0.79
N MET A 119 -16.89 6.09 1.17
CA MET A 119 -17.12 4.72 1.59
C MET A 119 -16.49 4.41 2.93
N GLY A 120 -17.09 3.45 3.62
CA GLY A 120 -16.50 2.79 4.76
C GLY A 120 -17.05 1.38 4.90
N THR A 121 -16.25 0.47 5.46
CA THR A 121 -16.63 -0.92 5.65
C THR A 121 -16.32 -1.34 7.07
N ASN A 122 -17.36 -1.54 7.87
CA ASN A 122 -17.22 -2.10 9.21
C ASN A 122 -17.29 -3.61 9.13
N ILE A 123 -16.22 -4.33 9.48
CA ILE A 123 -16.21 -5.79 9.54
C ILE A 123 -16.19 -6.28 10.99
N ARG A 124 -16.93 -7.35 11.28
CA ARG A 124 -16.85 -8.08 12.56
C ARG A 124 -15.92 -9.28 12.49
N SER A 125 -15.77 -9.85 11.30
CA SER A 125 -14.80 -10.88 10.96
C SER A 125 -14.27 -10.65 9.55
N GLU A 126 -13.06 -11.13 9.29
CA GLU A 126 -12.49 -11.10 7.94
C GLU A 126 -13.36 -11.94 6.98
N PRO A 127 -13.67 -11.45 5.76
CA PRO A 127 -14.29 -12.27 4.74
C PRO A 127 -13.59 -13.61 4.53
N THR A 128 -14.35 -14.69 4.33
CA THR A 128 -13.79 -16.04 4.17
C THR A 128 -12.84 -16.21 2.98
N VAL A 129 -12.85 -15.29 2.02
CA VAL A 129 -11.90 -15.24 0.91
C VAL A 129 -10.47 -14.88 1.37
N GLY A 130 -10.30 -14.36 2.60
CA GLY A 130 -9.00 -14.01 3.17
C GLY A 130 -8.42 -12.69 2.66
N GLU A 131 -9.27 -11.81 2.13
CA GLU A 131 -8.92 -10.45 1.74
C GLU A 131 -10.16 -9.54 1.82
N LEU A 132 -9.92 -8.25 2.09
CA LEU A 132 -10.95 -7.21 2.07
C LEU A 132 -10.60 -6.13 1.05
N ARG A 133 -11.44 -6.01 0.02
CA ARG A 133 -11.32 -4.96 -1.00
C ARG A 133 -12.68 -4.43 -1.43
N TYR A 134 -12.71 -3.19 -1.92
CA TYR A 134 -13.76 -2.73 -2.83
C TYR A 134 -13.20 -2.70 -4.26
N ILE A 135 -13.95 -3.15 -5.24
CA ILE A 135 -13.55 -3.14 -6.65
C ILE A 135 -14.57 -2.38 -7.48
N PHE A 136 -14.13 -1.29 -8.10
CA PHE A 136 -14.84 -0.68 -9.23
C PHE A 136 -14.44 -1.37 -10.52
N ARG A 137 -15.41 -1.84 -11.29
CA ARG A 137 -15.21 -2.47 -12.60
C ARG A 137 -15.68 -1.48 -13.67
N LEU A 138 -14.73 -0.73 -14.22
CA LEU A 138 -15.00 0.46 -14.99
C LEU A 138 -14.73 0.26 -16.48
N ASN A 139 -15.64 0.75 -17.32
CA ASN A 139 -15.48 0.82 -18.77
C ASN A 139 -14.74 2.10 -19.17
N ASP A 140 -14.12 2.08 -20.35
CA ASP A 140 -13.51 3.24 -21.03
C ASP A 140 -12.42 4.02 -20.25
N LEU A 141 -12.01 3.53 -19.07
CA LEU A 141 -11.02 4.13 -18.18
C LEU A 141 -9.77 3.25 -18.09
N ASN A 142 -9.11 3.00 -19.22
CA ASN A 142 -8.07 1.98 -19.35
C ASN A 142 -6.63 2.46 -19.12
N VAL A 143 -6.42 3.72 -18.73
CA VAL A 143 -5.07 4.28 -18.47
C VAL A 143 -4.84 4.39 -16.95
N PRO A 144 -4.04 3.50 -16.33
CA PRO A 144 -3.75 3.57 -14.91
C PRO A 144 -2.82 4.74 -14.56
N TYR A 145 -3.03 5.33 -13.38
CA TYR A 145 -2.14 6.31 -12.77
C TYR A 145 -1.78 5.86 -11.34
N PRO A 146 -0.50 6.01 -10.91
CA PRO A 146 0.58 6.77 -11.56
C PRO A 146 1.50 5.99 -12.50
N HIS A 147 1.41 4.66 -12.53
CA HIS A 147 2.43 3.83 -13.17
C HIS A 147 2.14 3.43 -14.62
N GLY A 148 1.10 4.00 -15.25
CA GLY A 148 0.77 3.73 -16.65
C GLY A 148 0.49 2.25 -16.90
N ASP A 149 1.03 1.73 -18.00
CA ASP A 149 0.59 0.45 -18.57
C ASP A 149 1.15 -0.81 -17.89
N VAL A 150 1.96 -0.66 -16.83
CA VAL A 150 2.63 -1.79 -16.15
C VAL A 150 1.65 -2.82 -15.59
N SER A 151 0.41 -2.40 -15.28
CA SER A 151 -0.67 -3.25 -14.81
C SER A 151 -1.76 -3.54 -15.84
N VAL A 152 -1.57 -3.14 -17.10
CA VAL A 152 -2.46 -3.50 -18.21
C VAL A 152 -2.13 -4.92 -18.63
N THR A 153 -3.06 -5.86 -18.36
CA THR A 153 -2.90 -7.30 -18.65
C THR A 153 -3.79 -7.77 -19.79
N SER A 154 -4.56 -6.86 -20.40
CA SER A 154 -5.42 -7.15 -21.55
C SER A 154 -4.63 -7.77 -22.70
N GLY A 155 -5.19 -8.83 -23.30
CA GLY A 155 -4.54 -9.57 -24.40
C GLY A 155 -3.28 -10.34 -24.00
N GLY A 156 -2.96 -10.43 -22.71
CA GLY A 156 -1.77 -11.11 -22.22
C GLY A 156 -1.93 -12.63 -22.08
N THR A 157 -0.80 -13.34 -22.15
CA THR A 157 -0.72 -14.77 -21.80
C THR A 157 -0.13 -14.92 -20.40
N ALA A 158 -0.75 -15.72 -19.53
CA ALA A 158 -0.24 -15.93 -18.18
C ALA A 158 1.16 -16.59 -18.21
N ILE A 159 2.09 -16.07 -17.41
CA ILE A 159 3.45 -16.60 -17.25
C ILE A 159 3.76 -17.02 -15.81
N GLU A 160 2.96 -16.58 -14.83
CA GLU A 160 3.03 -17.04 -13.45
C GLU A 160 1.63 -17.00 -12.82
N GLY A 161 1.15 -18.18 -12.38
CA GLY A 161 -0.20 -18.33 -11.87
C GLY A 161 -1.25 -17.80 -12.85
N SER A 162 -2.11 -16.92 -12.36
CA SER A 162 -3.13 -16.20 -13.16
C SER A 162 -3.11 -14.70 -12.87
N ASP A 163 -1.96 -14.17 -12.45
CA ASP A 163 -1.80 -12.77 -12.06
C ASP A 163 -0.56 -12.06 -12.64
N VAL A 164 0.33 -12.78 -13.32
CA VAL A 164 1.42 -12.20 -14.11
C VAL A 164 1.30 -12.67 -15.56
N TYR A 165 1.38 -11.74 -16.49
CA TYR A 165 1.10 -11.93 -17.91
C TYR A 165 2.23 -11.38 -18.77
N LEU A 166 2.41 -11.96 -19.96
CA LEU A 166 3.20 -11.40 -21.04
C LEU A 166 2.26 -10.72 -22.06
N VAL A 167 2.44 -9.42 -22.27
CA VAL A 167 1.68 -8.59 -23.21
C VAL A 167 2.67 -7.96 -24.19
N SER A 168 2.60 -8.32 -25.47
CA SER A 168 3.47 -7.77 -26.51
C SER A 168 4.97 -7.80 -26.16
N GLY A 169 5.43 -8.91 -25.57
CA GLY A 169 6.83 -9.11 -25.16
C GLY A 169 7.23 -8.44 -23.84
N GLN A 170 6.33 -7.74 -23.14
CA GLN A 170 6.57 -7.14 -21.84
C GLN A 170 5.76 -7.84 -20.76
N THR A 171 6.35 -8.05 -19.59
CA THR A 171 5.66 -8.63 -18.45
C THR A 171 4.80 -7.58 -17.76
N ARG A 172 3.61 -7.98 -17.32
CA ARG A 172 2.55 -7.13 -16.76
C ARG A 172 1.85 -7.85 -15.63
N SER A 173 1.41 -7.09 -14.63
CA SER A 173 0.65 -7.65 -13.52
C SER A 173 -0.16 -6.55 -12.84
N LYS A 174 -1.36 -6.90 -12.38
CA LYS A 174 -2.14 -6.04 -11.48
C LYS A 174 -1.32 -5.54 -10.28
N PHE A 175 -0.36 -6.34 -9.81
CA PHE A 175 0.51 -5.98 -8.68
C PHE A 175 1.50 -4.86 -9.00
N TYR A 176 1.83 -4.63 -10.27
CA TYR A 176 2.77 -3.58 -10.68
C TYR A 176 2.15 -2.18 -10.61
N SER A 177 0.84 -2.06 -10.39
CA SER A 177 0.19 -0.78 -10.05
C SER A 177 0.42 -0.35 -8.60
N SER A 178 0.88 -1.27 -7.74
CA SER A 178 0.95 -1.04 -6.30
C SER A 178 1.94 0.06 -5.93
N ASP A 179 1.67 0.73 -4.82
CA ASP A 179 2.61 1.66 -4.20
C ASP A 179 2.50 1.56 -2.67
N ARG A 180 3.50 2.09 -1.93
CA ARG A 180 3.51 2.01 -0.46
C ARG A 180 2.32 2.79 0.09
N PHE A 181 1.64 2.25 1.09
CA PHE A 181 0.45 2.89 1.68
C PHE A 181 0.74 4.28 2.27
N ILE A 182 1.97 4.53 2.72
CA ILE A 182 2.43 5.86 3.16
C ILE A 182 2.52 6.89 2.03
N ASP A 183 2.79 6.46 0.79
CA ASP A 183 2.98 7.34 -0.37
C ASP A 183 1.75 7.39 -1.29
N GLU A 184 0.93 6.35 -1.27
CA GLU A 184 -0.21 6.18 -2.17
C GLU A 184 -1.48 6.82 -1.59
N ASN A 185 -1.59 8.15 -1.74
CA ASN A 185 -2.78 8.88 -1.31
C ASN A 185 -3.83 9.07 -2.43
N ILE A 186 -3.43 8.85 -3.69
CA ILE A 186 -4.30 8.87 -4.87
C ILE A 186 -3.79 7.93 -5.98
N TYR A 187 -4.73 7.21 -6.60
CA TYR A 187 -4.49 6.46 -7.83
C TYR A 187 -5.78 6.41 -8.65
N CYS A 188 -5.64 6.32 -9.98
CA CYS A 188 -6.77 6.54 -10.87
C CYS A 188 -6.79 5.57 -12.06
N ALA A 189 -7.99 5.42 -12.60
CA ALA A 189 -8.29 4.91 -13.93
C ALA A 189 -8.74 6.10 -14.79
N THR A 190 -8.01 6.39 -15.85
CA THR A 190 -8.25 7.54 -16.74
C THR A 190 -8.65 7.05 -18.13
N ASN A 191 -9.50 7.79 -18.84
CA ASN A 191 -9.80 7.46 -20.24
C ASN A 191 -8.61 7.80 -21.15
N SER A 192 -8.56 7.22 -22.35
CA SER A 192 -7.46 7.45 -23.30
C SER A 192 -7.26 8.93 -23.66
N GLY A 193 -8.34 9.72 -23.66
CA GLY A 193 -8.29 11.16 -23.94
C GLY A 193 -7.85 12.04 -22.75
N GLY A 194 -7.69 11.49 -21.54
CA GLY A 194 -7.32 12.27 -20.35
C GLY A 194 -8.40 13.26 -19.87
N THR A 195 -9.65 13.07 -20.29
CA THR A 195 -10.79 13.97 -20.02
C THR A 195 -11.75 13.46 -18.96
N VAL A 196 -11.55 12.23 -18.46
CA VAL A 196 -12.29 11.67 -17.33
C VAL A 196 -11.34 10.84 -16.48
N ASN A 197 -11.36 11.06 -15.17
CA ASN A 197 -10.63 10.28 -14.19
C ASN A 197 -11.62 9.68 -13.18
N ALA A 198 -11.47 8.39 -12.90
CA ALA A 198 -12.01 7.74 -11.72
C ALA A 198 -10.85 7.50 -10.76
N CYS A 199 -10.89 8.09 -9.58
CA CYS A 199 -9.78 8.06 -8.63
C CYS A 199 -10.23 7.51 -7.28
N TRP A 200 -9.40 6.67 -6.69
CA TRP A 200 -9.42 6.43 -5.25
C TRP A 200 -8.60 7.50 -4.55
N LEU A 201 -9.10 7.98 -3.42
CA LEU A 201 -8.39 8.87 -2.52
C LEU A 201 -8.34 8.28 -1.12
N ARG A 202 -7.22 8.52 -0.44
CA ARG A 202 -7.04 8.38 1.00
C ARG A 202 -6.93 9.78 1.61
N PRO A 203 -8.06 10.43 1.98
CA PRO A 203 -8.05 11.84 2.38
C PRO A 203 -7.27 12.08 3.68
N ASN A 204 -7.27 11.08 4.57
CA ASN A 204 -6.55 11.08 5.84
C ASN A 204 -6.24 9.64 6.29
N HIS A 205 -5.61 9.50 7.47
CA HIS A 205 -5.15 8.21 7.98
C HIS A 205 -6.26 7.21 8.32
N GLN A 206 -7.48 7.67 8.58
CA GLN A 206 -8.61 6.79 8.85
C GLN A 206 -8.87 5.85 7.66
N ALA A 207 -8.49 6.27 6.45
CA ALA A 207 -8.54 5.43 5.25
C ALA A 207 -7.76 4.10 5.40
N THR A 208 -6.68 4.08 6.18
CA THR A 208 -5.78 2.92 6.33
C THR A 208 -5.57 2.46 7.77
N GLU A 209 -6.25 3.07 8.76
CA GLU A 209 -6.02 2.77 10.17
C GLU A 209 -6.40 1.34 10.57
N LYS A 210 -7.30 0.72 9.78
CA LYS A 210 -7.70 -0.68 9.91
C LYS A 210 -7.02 -1.63 8.93
N SER A 211 -6.20 -1.11 8.01
CA SER A 211 -5.38 -1.96 7.15
C SER A 211 -4.32 -2.71 7.95
N SER A 212 -3.62 -3.65 7.31
CA SER A 212 -2.56 -4.48 7.93
C SER A 212 -1.28 -4.47 7.11
N GLY A 213 -0.13 -4.48 7.79
CA GLY A 213 1.21 -4.54 7.18
C GLY A 213 2.04 -3.28 7.38
N GLY A 214 1.51 -2.25 8.04
CA GLY A 214 2.22 -1.01 8.34
C GLY A 214 2.33 -0.04 7.15
N PRO A 215 3.13 1.04 7.29
CA PRO A 215 3.22 2.13 6.32
C PRO A 215 3.74 1.71 4.93
N PHE A 216 4.58 0.68 4.89
CA PHE A 216 5.29 0.26 3.68
C PHE A 216 4.60 -0.90 2.97
N PHE A 217 3.46 -1.36 3.50
CA PHE A 217 2.60 -2.31 2.81
C PHE A 217 2.15 -1.71 1.48
N ARG A 218 1.97 -2.56 0.47
CA ARG A 218 1.57 -2.18 -0.88
C ARG A 218 0.65 -3.23 -1.45
N ASP A 219 -0.33 -2.82 -2.24
CA ASP A 219 -1.31 -3.73 -2.81
C ASP A 219 -1.84 -3.25 -4.16
N ILE A 220 -2.67 -4.05 -4.80
CA ILE A 220 -3.22 -3.81 -6.13
C ILE A 220 -4.12 -2.56 -6.12
N SER A 221 -3.90 -1.69 -7.10
CA SER A 221 -4.61 -0.41 -7.23
C SER A 221 -5.46 -0.37 -8.51
N SER A 222 -4.91 -0.75 -9.67
CA SER A 222 -5.63 -0.73 -10.95
C SER A 222 -5.18 -1.85 -11.90
N ASN A 223 -6.13 -2.50 -12.58
CA ASN A 223 -5.84 -3.50 -13.61
C ASN A 223 -6.83 -3.46 -14.78
N PRO A 224 -6.44 -2.81 -15.90
CA PRO A 224 -7.09 -2.98 -17.20
C PRO A 224 -6.87 -4.41 -17.71
N SER A 225 -7.90 -5.24 -17.58
CA SER A 225 -7.84 -6.68 -17.87
C SER A 225 -8.37 -7.05 -19.27
N GLY A 226 -8.94 -6.08 -19.98
CA GLY A 226 -9.55 -6.24 -21.31
C GLY A 226 -11.05 -5.98 -21.25
N SER A 227 -11.77 -6.68 -20.37
CA SER A 227 -13.22 -6.51 -20.23
C SER A 227 -13.60 -5.21 -19.51
N TYR A 228 -12.75 -4.76 -18.58
CA TYR A 228 -12.90 -3.53 -17.79
C TYR A 228 -11.56 -3.20 -17.13
N ASN A 229 -11.44 -1.98 -16.59
CA ASN A 229 -10.43 -1.65 -15.59
C ASN A 229 -10.94 -1.94 -14.18
N ALA A 230 -10.28 -2.87 -13.49
CA ALA A 230 -10.49 -3.13 -12.07
C ALA A 230 -9.75 -2.07 -11.25
N LEU A 231 -10.45 -1.03 -10.80
CA LEU A 231 -9.91 -0.03 -9.89
C LEU A 231 -10.23 -0.43 -8.44
N THR A 232 -9.23 -0.94 -7.72
CA THR A 232 -9.41 -1.62 -6.43
C THR A 232 -8.90 -0.81 -5.27
N TYR A 233 -9.68 -0.79 -4.18
CA TYR A 233 -9.22 -0.35 -2.86
C TYR A 233 -9.05 -1.58 -1.97
N TYR A 234 -7.81 -2.05 -1.86
CA TYR A 234 -7.45 -3.12 -0.93
C TYR A 234 -7.30 -2.56 0.49
N MET A 235 -8.24 -2.93 1.36
CA MET A 235 -8.20 -2.60 2.78
C MET A 235 -7.22 -3.51 3.51
N ASN A 236 -7.21 -4.80 3.17
CA ASN A 236 -6.20 -5.77 3.58
C ASN A 236 -6.12 -6.92 2.57
N SER A 237 -5.04 -7.70 2.60
CA SER A 237 -4.91 -8.94 1.82
C SER A 237 -3.84 -9.86 2.39
N GLY A 238 -3.72 -11.06 1.81
CA GLY A 238 -2.60 -11.98 2.05
C GLY A 238 -1.33 -11.66 1.25
N HIS A 239 -1.28 -10.53 0.52
CA HIS A 239 -0.16 -10.19 -0.36
C HIS A 239 1.03 -9.66 0.44
N VAL A 240 2.01 -10.53 0.72
CA VAL A 240 3.18 -10.20 1.56
C VAL A 240 2.77 -9.63 2.92
N GLN A 241 1.72 -10.22 3.50
CA GLN A 241 1.17 -9.76 4.78
C GLN A 241 2.12 -10.07 5.94
N THR A 242 2.35 -9.08 6.81
CA THR A 242 3.26 -9.19 7.97
C THR A 242 2.55 -9.00 9.31
N GLU A 243 1.28 -8.58 9.29
CA GLU A 243 0.45 -8.39 10.47
C GLU A 243 -0.88 -9.14 10.36
N SER A 244 -1.51 -9.44 11.49
CA SER A 244 -2.89 -9.93 11.51
C SER A 244 -3.87 -8.88 10.99
N TYR A 245 -5.01 -9.32 10.44
CA TYR A 245 -6.09 -8.43 10.03
C TYR A 245 -6.77 -7.75 11.22
N ARG A 246 -7.15 -6.48 11.02
CA ARG A 246 -7.88 -5.69 12.01
C ARG A 246 -9.35 -5.62 11.64
N THR A 247 -10.21 -5.86 12.62
CA THR A 247 -11.66 -5.68 12.47
C THR A 247 -12.10 -4.26 12.85
N GLY A 248 -13.36 -3.95 12.58
CA GLY A 248 -13.94 -2.62 12.76
C GLY A 248 -14.06 -1.85 11.44
N PHE A 249 -14.16 -0.51 11.55
CA PHE A 249 -14.46 0.37 10.43
C PHE A 249 -13.22 0.74 9.60
N HIS A 250 -13.09 0.16 8.41
CA HIS A 250 -12.11 0.54 7.39
C HIS A 250 -12.62 1.76 6.62
N GLY A 251 -11.83 2.84 6.57
CA GLY A 251 -12.20 4.10 5.93
C GLY A 251 -12.32 5.28 6.90
N PRO A 252 -12.68 6.47 6.39
CA PRO A 252 -13.29 6.68 5.09
C PRO A 252 -12.29 6.62 3.93
N TYR A 253 -12.68 5.98 2.84
CA TYR A 253 -11.97 6.03 1.56
C TYR A 253 -12.93 6.52 0.48
N VAL A 254 -12.43 7.24 -0.53
CA VAL A 254 -13.29 8.02 -1.42
C VAL A 254 -13.03 7.69 -2.87
N PHE A 255 -14.08 7.39 -3.61
CA PHE A 255 -14.06 7.31 -5.06
C PHE A 255 -14.54 8.63 -5.65
N SER A 256 -13.83 9.17 -6.63
CA SER A 256 -14.12 10.46 -7.24
C SER A 256 -14.08 10.38 -8.77
N MET A 257 -15.08 10.97 -9.43
CA MET A 257 -15.12 11.16 -10.88
C MET A 257 -14.85 12.63 -11.22
N THR A 258 -13.85 12.90 -12.07
CA THR A 258 -13.50 14.26 -12.50
C THR A 258 -13.33 14.38 -14.01
N ARG A 259 -13.61 15.57 -14.57
CA ARG A 259 -13.40 15.89 -16.00
C ARG A 259 -11.98 16.39 -16.30
N SER A 260 -11.47 17.34 -15.52
CA SER A 260 -10.16 17.94 -15.75
C SER A 260 -9.37 18.00 -14.45
N GLY A 261 -8.15 17.45 -14.48
CA GLY A 261 -7.32 17.31 -13.29
C GLY A 261 -7.73 16.13 -12.41
N ARG A 262 -6.73 15.50 -11.79
CA ARG A 262 -6.96 14.52 -10.72
C ARG A 262 -7.24 15.29 -9.43
N PRO A 263 -8.18 14.83 -8.59
CA PRO A 263 -8.42 15.45 -7.29
C PRO A 263 -7.19 15.32 -6.38
N THR A 264 -7.12 16.07 -5.29
CA THR A 264 -6.10 15.87 -4.26
C THR A 264 -6.76 15.31 -3.00
N PRO A 265 -6.04 14.58 -2.13
CA PRO A 265 -6.59 14.14 -0.85
C PRO A 265 -7.20 15.28 -0.02
N SER A 266 -6.56 16.46 -0.05
CA SER A 266 -7.02 17.68 0.62
C SER A 266 -8.25 18.33 -0.01
N SER A 267 -8.62 17.99 -1.26
CA SER A 267 -9.81 18.55 -1.91
C SER A 267 -11.10 17.81 -1.50
N VAL A 268 -10.99 16.76 -0.67
CA VAL A 268 -12.12 15.94 -0.24
C VAL A 268 -12.28 16.05 1.27
N ASP A 269 -13.37 16.70 1.69
CA ASP A 269 -13.78 16.74 3.09
C ASP A 269 -14.28 15.35 3.52
N VAL A 270 -13.79 14.86 4.66
CA VAL A 270 -14.27 13.65 5.34
C VAL A 270 -14.63 13.91 6.81
N THR A 271 -14.54 15.17 7.26
CA THR A 271 -14.79 15.53 8.67
C THR A 271 -16.25 15.32 9.05
N PHE A 272 -17.17 15.42 8.09
CA PHE A 272 -18.60 15.17 8.31
C PHE A 272 -18.91 13.72 8.73
N PHE A 273 -18.00 12.76 8.53
CA PHE A 273 -18.19 11.38 9.03
C PHE A 273 -18.38 11.33 10.56
N ASP A 274 -17.82 12.30 11.29
CA ASP A 274 -17.95 12.41 12.75
C ASP A 274 -19.39 12.56 13.23
N SER A 275 -20.30 13.07 12.39
CA SER A 275 -21.71 13.28 12.75
C SER A 275 -22.67 12.24 12.16
N LEU A 276 -22.19 11.27 11.38
CA LEU A 276 -23.05 10.32 10.67
C LEU A 276 -23.54 9.15 11.54
N GLY A 277 -22.91 8.90 12.69
CA GLY A 277 -23.30 7.80 13.58
C GLY A 277 -23.12 6.40 12.97
N LEU A 278 -22.11 6.21 12.10
CA LEU A 278 -21.86 4.93 11.42
C LEU A 278 -21.33 3.88 12.39
N ASN A 279 -21.78 2.62 12.23
CA ASN A 279 -21.39 1.53 13.12
C ASN A 279 -19.87 1.31 13.08
N GLY A 280 -19.24 1.31 14.26
CA GLY A 280 -17.81 1.03 14.40
C GLY A 280 -16.88 2.18 14.01
N TYR A 281 -17.39 3.29 13.45
CA TYR A 281 -16.60 4.49 13.18
C TYR A 281 -16.28 5.19 14.51
N VAL A 282 -15.01 5.53 14.72
CA VAL A 282 -14.55 6.31 15.88
C VAL A 282 -14.32 7.75 15.43
N PRO A 283 -15.18 8.70 15.83
CA PRO A 283 -15.03 10.11 15.46
C PRO A 283 -13.67 10.68 15.83
N VAL A 284 -13.21 11.70 15.11
CA VAL A 284 -12.03 12.46 15.52
C VAL A 284 -12.36 13.34 16.71
N SER A 285 -13.48 14.06 16.63
CA SER A 285 -13.92 14.99 17.65
C SER A 285 -14.13 14.31 19.01
N GLY A 286 -13.31 14.69 19.99
CA GLY A 286 -13.44 14.28 21.40
C GLY A 286 -13.17 12.80 21.72
N LYS A 287 -12.83 11.96 20.74
CA LYS A 287 -12.60 10.50 20.96
C LYS A 287 -11.19 10.02 20.67
N ARG A 288 -10.34 10.88 20.12
CA ARG A 288 -8.96 10.56 19.73
C ARG A 288 -7.96 11.49 20.42
N GLY A 289 -6.72 11.03 20.53
CA GLY A 289 -5.57 11.80 21.01
C GLY A 289 -4.43 11.77 20.01
N TYR A 290 -3.27 12.27 20.43
CA TYR A 290 -2.08 12.38 19.60
C TYR A 290 -0.84 11.90 20.35
N VAL A 291 0.22 11.60 19.60
CA VAL A 291 1.59 11.46 20.11
C VAL A 291 2.47 12.47 19.41
N SER A 292 3.22 13.27 20.17
CA SER A 292 4.23 14.19 19.63
C SER A 292 5.58 13.94 20.27
N GLY A 293 6.65 14.17 19.53
CA GLY A 293 8.01 14.08 20.06
C GLY A 293 9.06 14.33 19.00
N SER A 294 10.26 13.85 19.26
CA SER A 294 11.38 13.87 18.32
C SER A 294 12.04 12.51 18.15
N VAL A 295 12.63 12.32 16.97
CA VAL A 295 13.45 11.16 16.62
C VAL A 295 14.94 11.50 16.66
N SER A 296 15.77 10.54 17.03
CA SER A 296 17.24 10.70 16.99
C SER A 296 17.95 9.37 16.69
N GLY A 297 19.26 9.42 16.42
CA GLY A 297 20.11 8.24 16.19
C GLY A 297 20.00 7.59 14.80
N VAL A 298 18.97 7.92 14.03
CA VAL A 298 18.87 7.57 12.59
C VAL A 298 19.55 8.64 11.73
N SER A 299 20.02 8.26 10.56
CA SER A 299 20.61 9.17 9.57
C SER A 299 19.59 10.20 9.06
N THR A 300 20.07 11.41 8.78
CA THR A 300 19.28 12.49 8.17
C THR A 300 19.21 12.42 6.65
N SER A 301 19.96 11.50 6.02
CA SER A 301 19.93 11.27 4.58
C SER A 301 18.73 10.45 4.12
N PHE A 302 18.01 9.82 5.05
CA PHE A 302 16.83 8.99 4.77
C PHE A 302 15.57 9.61 5.39
N PRO A 303 14.38 9.30 4.84
CA PRO A 303 13.12 9.53 5.54
C PRO A 303 13.15 8.91 6.95
N ARG A 304 12.50 9.56 7.90
CA ARG A 304 12.44 9.07 9.29
C ARG A 304 10.99 8.83 9.64
N VAL A 305 10.56 7.58 9.60
CA VAL A 305 9.15 7.21 9.75
C VAL A 305 8.90 6.72 11.16
N VAL A 306 7.88 7.29 11.81
CA VAL A 306 7.36 6.80 13.08
C VAL A 306 6.04 6.09 12.81
N HIS A 307 5.89 4.88 13.36
CA HIS A 307 4.72 4.03 13.15
C HIS A 307 4.16 3.59 14.50
N TRP A 308 2.85 3.71 14.68
CA TRP A 308 2.14 3.24 15.86
C TRP A 308 1.17 2.15 15.46
N HIS A 309 1.17 1.03 16.17
CA HIS A 309 0.20 -0.02 15.92
C HIS A 309 -0.16 -0.80 17.18
N ASN A 310 -1.36 -1.37 17.16
CA ASN A 310 -1.80 -2.42 18.06
C ASN A 310 -2.69 -3.40 17.29
N SER A 311 -3.38 -4.29 18.00
CA SER A 311 -4.29 -5.27 17.38
C SER A 311 -5.51 -4.64 16.69
N ASN A 312 -5.84 -3.38 17.00
CA ASN A 312 -7.04 -2.71 16.52
C ASN A 312 -6.76 -1.62 15.47
N TYR A 313 -5.59 -1.00 15.49
CA TYR A 313 -5.27 0.14 14.62
C TYR A 313 -3.78 0.21 14.22
N GLN A 314 -3.50 0.91 13.14
CA GLN A 314 -2.16 1.34 12.70
C GLN A 314 -2.15 2.82 12.26
N PHE A 315 -1.03 3.51 12.46
CA PHE A 315 -0.83 4.92 12.12
C PHE A 315 0.65 5.18 11.82
N TRP A 316 0.95 6.20 11.03
CA TRP A 316 2.34 6.60 10.78
C TRP A 316 2.47 8.11 10.57
N ALA A 317 3.69 8.61 10.70
CA ALA A 317 4.07 9.97 10.35
C ALA A 317 5.55 10.00 9.94
N THR A 318 5.88 10.86 8.98
CA THR A 318 7.28 11.18 8.66
C THR A 318 7.73 12.35 9.53
N ALA A 319 8.83 12.16 10.26
CA ALA A 319 9.42 13.24 11.05
C ALA A 319 9.98 14.34 10.13
N SER A 320 9.84 15.59 10.57
CA SER A 320 10.38 16.77 9.90
C SER A 320 11.90 16.72 9.78
N SER A 321 12.54 17.65 9.05
CA SER A 321 14.01 17.74 8.96
C SER A 321 14.70 17.98 10.31
N SER A 322 14.03 18.61 11.29
CA SER A 322 14.53 18.76 12.66
C SER A 322 14.31 17.52 13.53
N GLY A 323 13.68 16.47 12.98
CA GLY A 323 13.39 15.22 13.67
C GLY A 323 12.11 15.26 14.51
N THR A 324 11.33 16.33 14.47
CA THR A 324 10.05 16.39 15.20
C THR A 324 8.93 15.69 14.45
N PHE A 325 7.97 15.12 15.17
CA PHE A 325 6.77 14.53 14.59
C PHE A 325 5.53 14.78 15.46
N THR A 326 4.37 14.65 14.82
CA THR A 326 3.07 14.52 15.46
C THR A 326 2.32 13.41 14.75
N SER A 327 1.73 12.48 15.49
CA SER A 327 0.92 11.40 14.93
C SER A 327 -0.36 11.96 14.29
N PRO A 328 -1.03 11.17 13.45
CA PRO A 328 -2.45 11.38 13.14
C PRO A 328 -3.32 11.29 14.41
N PRO A 329 -4.62 11.65 14.36
CA PRO A 329 -5.52 11.44 15.48
C PRO A 329 -5.75 9.94 15.72
N MET A 330 -5.33 9.45 16.89
CA MET A 330 -5.34 8.04 17.27
C MET A 330 -6.42 7.75 18.31
N PRO A 331 -7.18 6.65 18.19
CA PRO A 331 -8.07 6.20 19.27
C PRO A 331 -7.28 5.94 20.54
N ALA A 332 -7.91 6.19 21.70
CA ALA A 332 -7.26 5.92 22.98
C ALA A 332 -6.85 4.45 23.10
N GLY A 333 -5.66 4.20 23.66
CA GLY A 333 -5.11 2.86 23.78
C GLY A 333 -3.59 2.84 23.92
N SER A 334 -3.04 1.65 24.16
CA SER A 334 -1.60 1.40 24.14
C SER A 334 -1.18 0.97 22.74
N TYR A 335 -0.04 1.48 22.28
CA TYR A 335 0.49 1.26 20.94
C TYR A 335 1.97 0.88 21.01
N THR A 336 2.36 -0.10 20.22
CA THR A 336 3.76 -0.28 19.83
C THR A 336 4.15 0.87 18.90
N MET A 337 5.18 1.62 19.27
CA MET A 337 5.75 2.74 18.54
C MET A 337 7.10 2.32 17.95
N LYS A 338 7.23 2.35 16.63
CA LYS A 338 8.44 1.98 15.88
C LYS A 338 9.04 3.21 15.23
N LEU A 339 10.36 3.29 15.22
CA LEU A 339 11.15 4.25 14.43
C LEU A 339 11.82 3.50 13.29
N TYR A 340 11.71 4.03 12.08
CA TYR A 340 12.41 3.53 10.91
C TYR A 340 13.36 4.58 10.34
N GLN A 341 14.53 4.11 9.89
CA GLN A 341 15.35 4.81 8.91
C GLN A 341 14.92 4.32 7.52
N ASP A 342 14.21 5.17 6.79
CA ASP A 342 13.31 4.78 5.70
C ASP A 342 12.39 3.62 6.12
N GLU A 343 12.70 2.36 5.75
CA GLU A 343 11.97 1.15 6.11
C GLU A 343 12.73 0.22 7.07
N PHE A 344 13.98 0.53 7.41
CA PHE A 344 14.79 -0.25 8.35
C PHE A 344 14.35 0.01 9.78
N LEU A 345 13.96 -1.03 10.53
CA LEU A 345 13.49 -0.91 11.91
C LEU A 345 14.63 -0.51 12.85
N ALA A 346 14.68 0.76 13.22
CA ALA A 346 15.74 1.34 14.03
C ALA A 346 15.49 1.24 15.53
N ALA A 347 14.23 1.30 15.97
CA ALA A 347 13.85 1.14 17.37
C ALA A 347 12.37 0.78 17.54
N THR A 348 12.03 0.23 18.71
CA THR A 348 10.66 -0.06 19.12
C THR A 348 10.48 0.28 20.60
N GLN A 349 9.35 0.90 20.95
CA GLN A 349 8.91 1.14 22.33
C GLN A 349 7.38 1.07 22.41
N THR A 350 6.82 1.39 23.57
CA THR A 350 5.37 1.49 23.78
C THR A 350 4.98 2.91 24.18
N VAL A 351 3.81 3.37 23.72
CA VAL A 351 3.21 4.65 24.11
C VAL A 351 1.71 4.48 24.36
N THR A 352 1.15 5.29 25.25
CA THR A 352 -0.28 5.31 25.53
C THR A 352 -0.88 6.61 25.02
N VAL A 353 -2.01 6.50 24.31
CA VAL A 353 -2.82 7.62 23.83
C VAL A 353 -4.08 7.72 24.67
N SER A 354 -4.42 8.95 25.08
CA SER A 354 -5.69 9.27 25.74
C SER A 354 -6.50 10.22 24.86
N ALA A 355 -7.82 10.08 24.85
CA ALA A 355 -8.70 10.95 24.07
C ALA A 355 -8.60 12.41 24.56
N GLY A 356 -8.54 13.36 23.61
CA GLY A 356 -8.49 14.78 23.91
C GLY A 356 -7.13 15.30 24.40
N SER A 357 -6.09 14.47 24.42
CA SER A 357 -4.74 14.89 24.83
C SER A 357 -3.66 14.48 23.84
N THR A 358 -2.51 15.13 23.96
CA THR A 358 -1.28 14.79 23.23
C THR A 358 -0.27 14.20 24.21
N ALA A 359 0.10 12.94 24.01
CA ALA A 359 1.20 12.32 24.73
C ALA A 359 2.54 12.79 24.14
N THR A 360 3.51 13.09 25.01
CA THR A 360 4.89 13.35 24.57
C THR A 360 5.68 12.06 24.61
N ALA A 361 6.27 11.63 23.49
CA ALA A 361 7.13 10.46 23.44
C ALA A 361 8.24 10.68 22.40
N ASN A 362 9.50 10.75 22.85
CA ASN A 362 10.66 10.74 21.95
C ASN A 362 11.07 9.30 21.66
N ILE A 363 11.76 9.06 20.54
CA ILE A 363 12.28 7.73 20.20
C ILE A 363 13.65 7.85 19.53
N ALA A 364 14.63 7.09 20.00
CA ALA A 364 15.99 7.08 19.43
C ALA A 364 16.29 5.72 18.81
N ALA A 365 17.10 5.67 17.75
CA ALA A 365 17.59 4.42 17.20
C ALA A 365 18.34 3.62 18.29
N THR A 366 18.06 2.31 18.34
CA THR A 366 18.72 1.37 19.26
C THR A 366 19.29 0.17 18.54
N HIS A 367 18.88 -0.10 17.29
CA HIS A 367 19.34 -1.24 16.51
C HIS A 367 20.85 -1.13 16.22
N SER A 368 21.61 -2.18 16.53
CA SER A 368 23.08 -2.22 16.42
C SER A 368 23.58 -1.96 14.99
N ALA A 369 22.81 -2.35 13.98
CA ALA A 369 23.12 -2.03 12.59
C ALA A 369 23.16 -0.53 12.26
N ILE A 370 22.55 0.30 13.10
CA ILE A 370 22.62 1.77 13.01
C ILE A 370 23.57 2.32 14.06
N THR A 371 23.50 1.84 15.30
CA THR A 371 24.12 2.50 16.46
C THR A 371 25.52 1.98 16.83
N ALA A 372 25.88 0.76 16.45
CA ALA A 372 27.13 0.16 16.87
C ALA A 372 28.33 0.80 16.16
N SER A 373 29.29 1.28 16.95
CA SER A 373 30.61 1.68 16.46
C SER A 373 31.35 0.44 15.95
N ARG A 374 32.00 0.58 14.79
CA ARG A 374 32.75 -0.48 14.13
C ARG A 374 33.64 0.10 13.03
N THR A 375 34.63 -0.68 12.60
CA THR A 375 35.42 -0.36 11.41
C THR A 375 34.89 -1.16 10.23
N THR A 376 34.23 -0.50 9.29
CA THR A 376 33.71 -1.13 8.08
C THR A 376 34.84 -1.42 7.10
N ILE A 377 34.97 -2.68 6.69
CA ILE A 377 35.85 -3.08 5.59
C ILE A 377 35.18 -2.75 4.25
N PHE A 378 33.94 -3.19 4.09
CA PHE A 378 33.08 -2.78 2.98
C PHE A 378 31.61 -2.81 3.38
N LYS A 379 30.79 -2.05 2.64
CA LYS A 379 29.34 -2.07 2.73
C LYS A 379 28.74 -1.94 1.33
N LEU A 380 27.85 -2.86 0.96
CA LEU A 380 26.99 -2.75 -0.21
C LEU A 380 25.57 -2.43 0.25
N GLY A 381 24.95 -1.43 -0.38
CA GLY A 381 23.62 -0.93 0.01
C GLY A 381 23.66 -0.12 1.30
N ASP A 382 22.48 0.29 1.75
CA ASP A 382 22.26 1.04 2.97
C ASP A 382 21.28 0.32 3.89
N TYR A 383 21.35 0.59 5.20
CA TYR A 383 20.36 0.03 6.14
C TYR A 383 19.10 0.91 6.09
N ASP A 384 18.37 0.81 4.98
CA ASP A 384 17.15 1.58 4.70
C ASP A 384 15.92 0.67 4.54
N GLY A 385 16.10 -0.65 4.65
CA GLY A 385 15.04 -1.64 4.58
C GLY A 385 14.54 -1.86 3.16
N GLN A 386 15.30 -1.46 2.14
CA GLN A 386 14.94 -1.54 0.73
C GLN A 386 16.09 -2.14 -0.10
N PRO A 387 15.80 -2.71 -1.28
CA PRO A 387 16.82 -3.08 -2.26
C PRO A 387 17.38 -1.87 -3.03
N THR A 388 17.22 -0.64 -2.54
CA THR A 388 17.50 0.58 -3.30
C THR A 388 18.98 0.66 -3.69
N GLY A 389 19.23 1.00 -4.96
CA GLY A 389 20.57 1.08 -5.52
C GLY A 389 21.20 -0.25 -5.95
N PHE A 390 20.57 -1.39 -5.69
CA PHE A 390 20.99 -2.68 -6.24
C PHE A 390 20.51 -2.88 -7.68
N ARG A 391 21.18 -3.78 -8.41
CA ARG A 391 20.79 -4.15 -9.78
C ARG A 391 19.35 -4.68 -9.80
N ASN A 392 18.56 -4.18 -10.77
CA ASN A 392 17.17 -4.52 -11.02
C ASN A 392 16.14 -4.04 -9.97
N ALA A 393 16.54 -3.35 -8.90
CA ALA A 393 15.62 -2.89 -7.86
C ALA A 393 14.48 -2.00 -8.41
N ASP A 394 14.83 -0.95 -9.15
CA ASP A 394 13.84 -0.01 -9.71
C ASP A 394 12.87 -0.69 -10.70
N ASN A 395 13.40 -1.63 -11.48
CA ASN A 395 12.60 -2.37 -12.46
C ASN A 395 11.64 -3.35 -11.76
N GLN A 396 12.07 -4.02 -10.71
CA GLN A 396 11.30 -5.09 -10.06
C GLN A 396 9.94 -4.61 -9.55
N LEU A 397 9.82 -3.34 -9.14
CA LEU A 397 8.55 -2.77 -8.72
C LEU A 397 7.49 -2.75 -9.84
N ARG A 398 7.93 -2.80 -11.10
CA ARG A 398 7.11 -2.49 -12.29
C ARG A 398 7.15 -3.55 -13.39
N MET A 399 7.93 -4.62 -13.22
CA MET A 399 7.97 -5.74 -14.15
C MET A 399 8.46 -7.03 -13.47
N HIS A 400 8.17 -8.17 -14.08
CA HIS A 400 8.55 -9.48 -13.59
C HIS A 400 10.07 -9.69 -13.68
N PRO A 401 10.70 -10.45 -12.77
CA PRO A 401 12.12 -10.80 -12.87
C PRO A 401 12.55 -11.47 -14.19
N SER A 402 11.63 -12.13 -14.90
CA SER A 402 11.88 -12.73 -16.22
C SER A 402 11.78 -11.75 -17.40
N ASP A 403 11.43 -10.49 -17.16
CA ASP A 403 11.28 -9.50 -18.22
C ASP A 403 12.60 -9.27 -18.95
N SER A 404 12.60 -9.21 -20.27
CA SER A 404 13.81 -9.04 -21.08
C SER A 404 14.49 -7.69 -20.86
N ARG A 405 13.81 -6.72 -20.23
CA ARG A 405 14.37 -5.42 -19.85
C ARG A 405 15.16 -5.47 -18.53
N MET A 406 15.07 -6.56 -17.77
CA MET A 406 15.93 -6.77 -16.61
C MET A 406 17.38 -6.94 -17.06
N SER A 407 18.32 -6.35 -16.30
CA SER A 407 19.72 -6.70 -16.45
C SER A 407 19.95 -8.15 -16.00
N SER A 408 21.02 -8.78 -16.49
CA SER A 408 21.36 -10.15 -16.08
C SER A 408 21.41 -10.30 -14.56
N TRP A 409 20.66 -11.29 -14.06
CA TRP A 409 20.61 -11.67 -12.64
C TRP A 409 21.91 -12.30 -12.14
N SER A 410 22.78 -12.75 -13.04
CA SER A 410 24.07 -13.38 -12.73
C SER A 410 25.23 -12.48 -13.20
N PRO A 411 25.57 -11.41 -12.46
CA PRO A 411 26.71 -10.54 -12.79
C PRO A 411 28.07 -11.23 -12.72
N GLY A 412 28.18 -12.38 -12.06
CA GLY A 412 29.46 -12.96 -11.69
C GLY A 412 30.01 -12.30 -10.42
N THR A 413 31.33 -12.16 -10.32
CA THR A 413 31.97 -11.55 -9.15
C THR A 413 31.78 -10.02 -9.16
N VAL A 414 31.21 -9.49 -8.09
CA VAL A 414 30.94 -8.05 -7.92
C VAL A 414 31.99 -7.43 -7.00
N SER A 415 32.55 -6.29 -7.40
CA SER A 415 33.44 -5.51 -6.54
C SER A 415 32.68 -4.92 -5.35
N SER A 416 33.29 -4.94 -4.16
CA SER A 416 32.71 -4.36 -2.95
C SER A 416 32.47 -2.85 -3.00
N GLY A 417 32.96 -2.16 -4.04
CA GLY A 417 32.70 -0.74 -4.31
C GLY A 417 31.63 -0.49 -5.38
N SER A 418 30.86 -1.50 -5.80
CA SER A 418 29.90 -1.39 -6.91
C SER A 418 28.54 -1.99 -6.57
N PRO A 419 27.79 -1.42 -5.60
CA PRO A 419 26.49 -1.95 -5.17
C PRO A 419 25.47 -2.10 -6.30
N SER A 420 25.46 -1.20 -7.29
CA SER A 420 24.59 -1.27 -8.46
C SER A 420 24.85 -2.46 -9.39
N ASN A 421 25.95 -3.19 -9.19
CA ASN A 421 26.21 -4.45 -9.88
C ASN A 421 25.77 -5.68 -9.09
N TRP A 422 25.53 -5.56 -7.79
CA TRP A 422 25.02 -6.65 -6.97
C TRP A 422 23.51 -6.82 -7.22
N PRO A 423 23.01 -8.05 -7.45
CA PRO A 423 21.60 -8.27 -7.74
C PRO A 423 20.75 -7.95 -6.51
N MET A 424 19.62 -7.25 -6.70
CA MET A 424 18.70 -6.95 -5.61
C MET A 424 18.16 -8.20 -4.91
N ALA A 425 18.14 -9.33 -5.61
CA ALA A 425 17.66 -10.60 -5.10
C ALA A 425 18.55 -11.75 -5.58
N MET A 426 18.63 -12.77 -4.75
CA MET A 426 19.23 -14.05 -5.12
C MET A 426 18.20 -15.16 -5.01
N PHE A 427 18.15 -16.00 -6.04
CA PHE A 427 17.27 -17.14 -6.18
C PHE A 427 18.11 -18.41 -6.25
N LYS A 428 17.71 -19.43 -5.49
CA LYS A 428 18.43 -20.70 -5.36
C LYS A 428 18.71 -21.37 -6.71
N ASP A 429 17.80 -21.24 -7.68
CA ASP A 429 17.89 -21.91 -8.99
C ASP A 429 18.05 -20.94 -10.18
N VAL A 430 18.44 -19.68 -9.95
CA VAL A 430 18.72 -18.69 -11.04
C VAL A 430 20.14 -18.15 -10.98
N ASN A 431 20.53 -17.59 -9.84
CA ASN A 431 21.78 -16.84 -9.69
C ASN A 431 22.47 -17.15 -8.35
N ASN A 432 22.33 -18.36 -7.84
CA ASN A 432 22.93 -18.75 -6.58
C ASN A 432 24.47 -18.74 -6.61
N GLY A 433 25.11 -18.57 -5.45
CA GLY A 433 26.57 -18.57 -5.34
C GLY A 433 27.25 -17.29 -5.85
N GLN A 434 26.58 -16.13 -5.84
CA GLN A 434 27.22 -14.85 -6.18
C GLN A 434 28.34 -14.51 -5.21
N SER A 435 29.37 -13.84 -5.73
CA SER A 435 30.57 -13.50 -4.97
C SER A 435 30.85 -12.00 -4.96
N ILE A 436 31.33 -11.50 -3.82
CA ILE A 436 31.83 -10.15 -3.62
C ILE A 436 33.34 -10.23 -3.49
N SER A 437 34.07 -9.49 -4.32
CA SER A 437 35.54 -9.36 -4.22
C SER A 437 35.93 -8.03 -3.60
N PHE A 438 36.95 -8.05 -2.74
CA PHE A 438 37.55 -6.86 -2.14
C PHE A 438 39.05 -7.09 -1.90
N SER A 439 39.79 -6.01 -1.65
CA SER A 439 41.23 -6.09 -1.35
C SER A 439 41.56 -5.37 -0.05
N LEU A 440 42.51 -5.92 0.70
CA LEU A 440 43.02 -5.34 1.94
C LEU A 440 44.50 -5.01 1.81
N SER A 441 44.94 -3.88 2.37
CA SER A 441 46.36 -3.52 2.44
C SER A 441 47.13 -4.46 3.37
N SER A 442 46.52 -4.90 4.47
CA SER A 442 47.06 -5.86 5.43
C SER A 442 46.00 -6.87 5.86
N ALA A 443 46.42 -8.06 6.30
CA ALA A 443 45.51 -9.03 6.92
C ALA A 443 44.86 -8.44 8.19
N ILE A 444 43.66 -8.91 8.52
CA ILE A 444 42.95 -8.52 9.76
C ILE A 444 43.26 -9.54 10.85
N SER A 445 43.92 -9.09 11.92
CA SER A 445 44.38 -9.92 13.03
C SER A 445 43.36 -10.11 14.15
N GLN A 446 42.11 -9.68 13.95
CA GLN A 446 40.99 -9.90 14.86
C GLN A 446 39.82 -10.57 14.14
N ALA A 447 38.84 -11.05 14.91
CA ALA A 447 37.61 -11.55 14.34
C ALA A 447 36.84 -10.41 13.65
N THR A 448 36.17 -10.73 12.54
CA THR A 448 35.32 -9.79 11.81
C THR A 448 33.89 -10.33 11.78
N THR A 449 32.91 -9.49 11.51
CA THR A 449 31.50 -9.87 11.36
C THR A 449 31.04 -9.54 9.95
N LEU A 450 30.56 -10.56 9.24
CA LEU A 450 29.77 -10.39 8.03
C LEU A 450 28.30 -10.29 8.43
N ARG A 451 27.65 -9.18 8.12
CA ARG A 451 26.20 -9.00 8.23
C ARG A 451 25.56 -8.96 6.86
N ILE A 452 24.49 -9.73 6.69
CA ILE A 452 23.63 -9.73 5.52
C ILE A 452 22.21 -9.41 6.00
N ALA A 453 21.75 -8.19 5.71
CA ALA A 453 20.38 -7.78 5.93
C ALA A 453 19.57 -8.03 4.66
N ILE A 454 18.37 -8.58 4.83
CA ILE A 454 17.40 -8.81 3.75
C ILE A 454 16.13 -8.02 4.04
N THR A 455 15.31 -7.77 3.01
CA THR A 455 14.00 -7.14 3.18
C THR A 455 12.88 -8.19 3.24
N LEU A 456 12.98 -9.24 2.40
CA LEU A 456 11.97 -10.28 2.21
C LEU A 456 12.62 -11.61 1.84
N SER A 457 12.06 -12.70 2.35
CA SER A 457 12.36 -14.07 1.96
C SER A 457 11.16 -14.74 1.28
N PHE A 458 11.44 -15.73 0.42
CA PHE A 458 10.42 -16.61 -0.17
C PHE A 458 10.89 -18.07 -0.14
N GLY A 459 9.94 -19.00 0.04
CA GLY A 459 10.24 -20.44 0.03
C GLY A 459 11.22 -20.88 1.11
N GLY A 460 11.28 -20.16 2.25
CA GLY A 460 12.25 -20.42 3.33
C GLY A 460 13.71 -20.10 2.98
N GLY A 461 13.94 -19.33 1.91
CA GLY A 461 15.26 -18.86 1.51
C GLY A 461 15.91 -18.01 2.60
N ARG A 462 17.21 -18.26 2.84
CA ARG A 462 18.07 -17.45 3.71
C ARG A 462 19.52 -17.56 3.23
N PRO A 463 20.35 -16.53 3.45
CA PRO A 463 21.73 -16.55 3.02
C PRO A 463 22.59 -17.44 3.92
N GLN A 464 23.45 -18.25 3.32
CA GLN A 464 24.61 -18.86 3.94
C GLN A 464 25.85 -18.39 3.18
N ALA A 465 26.78 -17.76 3.89
CA ALA A 465 27.97 -17.19 3.28
C ALA A 465 29.22 -18.04 3.54
N SER A 466 30.22 -17.86 2.70
CA SER A 466 31.61 -18.23 2.97
C SER A 466 32.53 -17.04 2.73
N VAL A 467 33.54 -16.87 3.57
CA VAL A 467 34.55 -15.82 3.45
C VAL A 467 35.91 -16.48 3.23
N ASN A 468 36.47 -16.27 2.03
CA ASN A 468 37.58 -17.04 1.48
C ASN A 468 37.27 -18.54 1.51
N GLY A 469 37.78 -19.29 2.48
CA GLY A 469 37.48 -20.71 2.71
C GLY A 469 36.67 -21.02 3.97
N TYR A 470 36.40 -20.02 4.81
CA TYR A 470 35.61 -20.21 6.03
C TYR A 470 34.12 -20.20 5.70
N THR A 471 33.40 -21.28 6.03
CA THR A 471 31.97 -21.39 5.80
C THR A 471 31.18 -21.02 7.05
N CYS A 472 30.27 -20.05 6.92
CA CYS A 472 29.37 -19.67 8.00
C CYS A 472 28.35 -20.78 8.26
N SER A 473 27.91 -20.90 9.52
CA SER A 473 26.83 -21.80 9.90
C SER A 473 25.55 -21.50 9.10
N ALA A 474 24.84 -22.55 8.69
CA ALA A 474 23.57 -22.43 7.99
C ALA A 474 22.49 -21.85 8.94
N PRO A 475 21.88 -20.69 8.64
CA PRO A 475 20.83 -20.15 9.50
C PRO A 475 19.55 -20.99 9.43
N ALA A 476 18.76 -20.92 10.51
CA ALA A 476 17.41 -21.48 10.54
C ALA A 476 16.52 -20.86 9.45
N ALA A 477 15.46 -21.56 9.05
CA ALA A 477 14.49 -21.00 8.12
C ALA A 477 13.78 -19.78 8.75
N PRO A 478 13.54 -18.70 7.98
CA PRO A 478 12.83 -17.53 8.47
C PRO A 478 11.34 -17.84 8.69
N THR A 479 10.65 -16.93 9.39
CA THR A 479 9.19 -16.98 9.52
C THR A 479 8.54 -16.95 8.13
N LYS A 480 7.66 -17.91 7.85
CA LYS A 480 6.99 -18.02 6.55
C LYS A 480 6.01 -16.86 6.37
N ILE A 481 6.22 -16.08 5.31
CA ILE A 481 5.16 -15.28 4.69
C ILE A 481 4.62 -16.11 3.53
N ASP A 482 3.36 -16.56 3.63
CA ASP A 482 2.76 -17.47 2.64
C ASP A 482 2.26 -16.72 1.41
N SER A 483 3.19 -16.09 0.70
CA SER A 483 2.89 -15.22 -0.43
C SER A 483 4.08 -15.11 -1.37
N ARG A 484 3.81 -15.10 -2.67
CA ARG A 484 4.78 -14.55 -3.65
C ARG A 484 5.00 -13.05 -3.37
N GLY A 485 6.17 -12.53 -3.68
CA GLY A 485 6.51 -11.12 -3.47
C GLY A 485 7.41 -10.55 -4.56
N VAL A 486 8.64 -11.07 -4.67
CA VAL A 486 9.64 -10.57 -5.63
C VAL A 486 9.18 -10.65 -7.10
N THR A 487 8.30 -11.60 -7.45
CA THR A 487 7.73 -11.72 -8.80
C THR A 487 6.54 -10.78 -9.03
N ARG A 488 6.03 -10.15 -7.97
CA ARG A 488 4.83 -9.30 -7.94
C ARG A 488 5.12 -7.88 -7.42
N GLY A 489 6.32 -7.35 -7.67
CA GLY A 489 6.65 -5.96 -7.37
C GLY A 489 6.71 -5.60 -5.88
N ALA A 490 6.87 -6.59 -5.00
CA ALA A 490 6.96 -6.37 -3.57
C ALA A 490 8.32 -6.81 -3.00
N TYR A 491 8.77 -6.07 -1.98
CA TYR A 491 10.03 -6.34 -1.26
C TYR A 491 9.92 -6.22 0.26
N ARG A 492 8.82 -5.70 0.80
CA ARG A 492 8.66 -5.45 2.24
C ARG A 492 8.23 -6.72 2.99
N GLY A 493 9.18 -7.39 3.63
CA GLY A 493 8.95 -8.56 4.49
C GLY A 493 9.24 -8.29 5.98
N TYR A 494 9.76 -9.28 6.69
CA TYR A 494 10.13 -9.13 8.10
C TYR A 494 11.48 -8.44 8.32
N GLY A 495 12.32 -8.33 7.30
CA GLY A 495 13.59 -7.60 7.39
C GLY A 495 14.66 -8.36 8.16
N GLU A 496 14.79 -9.67 7.93
CA GLU A 496 15.70 -10.53 8.69
C GLU A 496 17.17 -10.12 8.51
N ILE A 497 17.96 -10.26 9.57
CA ILE A 497 19.39 -9.95 9.57
C ILE A 497 20.17 -11.20 9.97
N TYR A 498 21.16 -11.56 9.16
CA TYR A 498 22.01 -12.72 9.35
C TYR A 498 23.44 -12.24 9.62
N GLU A 499 24.02 -12.68 10.73
CA GLU A 499 25.39 -12.36 11.09
C GLU A 499 26.25 -13.61 11.16
N CYS A 500 27.49 -13.49 10.73
CA CYS A 500 28.50 -14.52 10.80
C CYS A 500 29.81 -13.93 11.33
N THR A 501 30.26 -14.43 12.47
CA THR A 501 31.60 -14.12 12.98
C THR A 501 32.64 -14.95 12.22
N VAL A 502 33.55 -14.25 11.56
CA VAL A 502 34.66 -14.79 10.79
C VAL A 502 35.93 -14.74 11.65
N PRO A 503 36.62 -15.86 11.89
CA PRO A 503 37.80 -15.91 12.74
C PRO A 503 38.95 -15.03 12.24
N SER A 504 39.76 -14.55 13.18
CA SER A 504 41.05 -13.91 12.90
C SER A 504 41.91 -14.78 11.99
N GLY A 505 42.64 -14.16 11.06
CA GLY A 505 43.49 -14.85 10.09
C GLY A 505 42.76 -15.42 8.86
N THR A 506 41.42 -15.33 8.81
CA THR A 506 40.66 -15.70 7.60
C THR A 506 40.86 -14.67 6.47
N LEU A 507 40.90 -13.38 6.83
CA LEU A 507 41.11 -12.29 5.89
C LEU A 507 42.60 -12.02 5.69
N VAL A 508 43.05 -11.98 4.44
CA VAL A 508 44.46 -11.88 4.06
C VAL A 508 44.77 -10.50 3.45
N SER A 509 46.04 -10.12 3.43
CA SER A 509 46.49 -8.99 2.59
C SER A 509 46.31 -9.35 1.12
N GLY A 510 45.89 -8.39 0.30
CA GLY A 510 45.52 -8.61 -1.09
C GLY A 510 44.06 -9.04 -1.23
N SER A 511 43.78 -9.93 -2.19
CA SER A 511 42.43 -10.27 -2.62
C SER A 511 41.71 -11.18 -1.63
N ASN A 512 40.45 -10.86 -1.35
CA ASN A 512 39.54 -11.62 -0.52
C ASN A 512 38.18 -11.75 -1.24
N THR A 513 37.42 -12.79 -0.91
CA THR A 513 36.11 -13.07 -1.51
C THR A 513 35.09 -13.45 -0.45
N VAL A 514 33.88 -12.88 -0.53
CA VAL A 514 32.69 -13.40 0.14
C VAL A 514 31.82 -14.08 -0.91
N THR A 515 31.40 -15.32 -0.70
CA THR A 515 30.40 -16.00 -1.55
C THR A 515 29.13 -16.19 -0.75
N ILE A 516 27.98 -15.86 -1.34
CA ILE A 516 26.67 -15.98 -0.69
C ILE A 516 25.87 -17.04 -1.45
N ASN A 517 25.28 -17.99 -0.73
CA ASN A 517 24.31 -18.93 -1.25
C ASN A 517 22.96 -18.72 -0.59
N VAL A 518 21.88 -18.89 -1.33
CA VAL A 518 20.53 -19.04 -0.78
C VAL A 518 20.29 -20.52 -0.52
N ILE A 519 20.03 -20.86 0.73
CA ILE A 519 19.74 -22.23 1.16
C ILE A 519 18.27 -22.40 1.51
N SER A 520 17.68 -23.54 1.11
CA SER A 520 16.34 -23.95 1.53
C SER A 520 16.09 -25.43 1.39
N GLY A 521 15.31 -25.97 2.33
CA GLY A 521 14.74 -27.31 2.25
C GLY A 521 13.57 -27.41 1.26
N THR A 522 13.06 -26.26 0.78
CA THR A 522 12.05 -26.18 -0.27
C THR A 522 12.71 -26.10 -1.65
N ALA A 523 11.94 -26.44 -2.68
CA ALA A 523 12.30 -26.29 -4.10
C ALA A 523 11.23 -25.46 -4.84
N GLY A 524 11.58 -24.97 -6.01
CA GLY A 524 10.66 -24.28 -6.92
C GLY A 524 11.39 -23.90 -8.20
N ASP A 525 10.66 -23.52 -9.24
CA ASP A 525 11.26 -23.28 -10.55
C ASP A 525 11.68 -21.82 -10.71
N ALA A 526 12.92 -21.60 -11.19
CA ALA A 526 13.45 -20.28 -11.53
C ALA A 526 13.17 -19.20 -10.44
N TYR A 527 12.36 -18.18 -10.75
CA TYR A 527 12.06 -17.08 -9.83
C TYR A 527 11.09 -17.45 -8.69
N LEU A 528 10.49 -18.65 -8.76
CA LEU A 528 9.75 -19.29 -7.66
C LEU A 528 10.61 -20.30 -6.89
N SER A 529 11.90 -20.42 -7.20
CA SER A 529 12.83 -21.06 -6.28
C SER A 529 12.99 -20.21 -5.01
N PRO A 530 13.39 -20.81 -3.87
CA PRO A 530 13.68 -20.08 -2.65
C PRO A 530 14.62 -18.89 -2.89
N ASN A 531 14.25 -17.72 -2.37
CA ASN A 531 14.97 -16.49 -2.65
C ASN A 531 14.95 -15.51 -1.48
N VAL A 532 15.84 -14.52 -1.56
CA VAL A 532 15.93 -13.38 -0.65
C VAL A 532 16.11 -12.09 -1.45
N ILE A 533 15.58 -10.98 -0.94
CA ILE A 533 15.83 -9.62 -1.43
C ILE A 533 16.77 -8.92 -0.43
N PHE A 534 17.85 -8.31 -0.89
CA PHE A 534 18.84 -7.67 -0.02
C PHE A 534 18.42 -6.26 0.42
N ASP A 535 18.84 -5.89 1.63
CA ASP A 535 18.84 -4.54 2.19
C ASP A 535 20.27 -3.99 2.22
N ALA A 536 21.17 -4.68 2.93
CA ALA A 536 22.58 -4.32 2.99
C ALA A 536 23.46 -5.53 3.25
N ILE A 537 24.71 -5.45 2.79
CA ILE A 537 25.76 -6.44 3.08
C ILE A 537 26.98 -5.69 3.60
N GLU A 538 27.41 -5.98 4.82
CA GLU A 538 28.53 -5.29 5.47
C GLU A 538 29.50 -6.28 6.10
N LEU A 539 30.79 -6.06 5.89
CA LEU A 539 31.86 -6.74 6.61
C LEU A 539 32.60 -5.72 7.48
N PHE A 540 32.73 -5.98 8.78
CA PHE A 540 33.29 -5.03 9.74
C PHE A 540 33.99 -5.72 10.91
N TYR A 541 34.72 -4.97 11.74
CA TYR A 541 35.34 -5.46 12.98
C TYR A 541 35.42 -4.41 14.08
#